data_AF-A0A933DBR9-F1
#
_entry.id   AF-A0A933DBR9-F1
#
_cell.length_a   1.000
_cell.length_b   1.000
_cell.length_c   1.000
_cell.angle_alpha   90.00
_cell.angle_beta   90.00
_cell.angle_gamma   90.00
#
_symmetry.space_group_name_H-M   'P 1'
#
loop_
_entity.id
_entity.type
_entity.pdbx_description
1 polymer ?
#
loop_
_entity_poly.entity_id
_entity_poly.type
_entity_poly.pdbx_seq_one_letter_code
_entity_poly.pdbx_strand_id
1 'polypeptide(L)'
;MSIHKILLSIIFFTLMIACSYTQKKGALTFPEDFGIELKDLSEIDLSDKQNFDYFLRVIKKELSLVKSRDEILPETWNKIGQLLEIYRLIIRHISQNQILVPAKTKMVLKLDSFCLDPVRPVPQLTEVFQWVYGDSGILFYEKILKYYQSKNRSQKDLIQELIWNLANGTYYENYPDKLKKLLNEIDSSAFLKVPSRARKKIIEEGISALEGMMGVDIQGAIQIVRGKYYSLSEFKAALENLNSSYELPDKQFYSEIPKTDLFSSSRSQNYQFQKFYFFNPTDETQKIDLDHYHLKSFRVDVQRIGLTASFGDVDYFKKQLEQFFKNVLGQMGVLYPTLNAEEQALIQKYPYESLRVFWHKSRAEFVELLIFHNKGSEDGEGDAFRHFVWAGFLTHDLGQSLAKRFLKAHEQNIPVNHPTRKMDEHNNKKGMETAFQLEQDNRFSARNLYNEALKAIHNNKLIILRPNGSVPDDSSYH
;
A
#
# COMPACT_ATOMS: atom_id res chain seq x y z
N MET A 1 6.51 -13.72 58.75
CA MET A 1 7.03 -14.02 57.40
C MET A 1 7.96 -12.86 57.02
N SER A 2 9.24 -13.09 56.74
CA SER A 2 10.18 -11.97 56.54
C SER A 2 9.94 -11.29 55.18
N ILE A 3 10.07 -9.96 55.13
CA ILE A 3 9.90 -9.11 53.95
C ILE A 3 10.75 -9.63 52.76
N HIS A 4 11.87 -10.29 53.05
CA HIS A 4 12.74 -10.89 52.06
C HIS A 4 12.09 -12.05 51.28
N LYS A 5 11.26 -12.87 51.93
CA LYS A 5 10.53 -13.96 51.25
C LYS A 5 9.41 -13.43 50.34
N ILE A 6 8.79 -12.32 50.71
CA ILE A 6 7.75 -11.67 49.89
C ILE A 6 8.39 -11.03 48.64
N LEU A 7 9.56 -10.38 48.79
CA LEU A 7 10.25 -9.77 47.65
C LEU A 7 10.77 -10.81 46.66
N LEU A 8 11.33 -11.94 47.15
CA LEU A 8 11.75 -13.03 46.28
C LEU A 8 10.57 -13.67 45.54
N SER A 9 9.44 -13.88 46.22
CA SER A 9 8.24 -14.41 45.58
C SER A 9 7.67 -13.45 44.53
N ILE A 10 7.71 -12.13 44.75
CA ILE A 10 7.27 -11.14 43.75
C ILE A 10 8.18 -11.15 42.52
N ILE A 11 9.52 -11.18 42.70
CA ILE A 11 10.50 -11.25 41.60
C ILE A 11 10.36 -12.57 40.83
N PHE A 12 10.14 -13.68 41.52
CA PHE A 12 9.91 -14.97 40.88
C PHE A 12 8.57 -15.01 40.14
N PHE A 13 7.52 -14.37 40.66
CA PHE A 13 6.21 -14.28 40.00
C PHE A 13 6.25 -13.34 38.78
N THR A 14 6.98 -12.23 38.83
CA THR A 14 7.17 -11.36 37.65
C THR A 14 8.07 -11.99 36.60
N LEU A 15 9.11 -12.76 36.98
CA LEU A 15 9.90 -13.56 36.04
C LEU A 15 9.08 -14.70 35.43
N MET A 16 8.21 -15.37 36.20
CA MET A 16 7.33 -16.42 35.69
C MET A 16 6.21 -15.85 34.79
N ILE A 17 5.64 -14.68 35.10
CA ILE A 17 4.70 -13.98 34.21
C ILE A 17 5.41 -13.49 32.92
N ALA A 18 6.69 -13.11 33.01
CA ALA A 18 7.49 -12.77 31.83
C ALA A 18 7.84 -14.00 30.97
N CYS A 19 7.95 -15.19 31.55
CA CYS A 19 8.18 -16.44 30.82
C CYS A 19 6.90 -17.16 30.38
N SER A 20 5.73 -16.81 30.95
CA SER A 20 4.41 -17.35 30.55
C SER A 20 3.61 -16.38 29.68
N TYR A 21 4.17 -15.22 29.31
CA TYR A 21 3.74 -14.53 28.11
C TYR A 21 4.17 -15.42 26.94
N THR A 22 3.38 -16.47 26.69
CA THR A 22 3.26 -17.02 25.36
C THR A 22 3.10 -15.79 24.49
N GLN A 23 4.13 -15.46 23.71
CA GLN A 23 3.91 -14.63 22.54
C GLN A 23 2.69 -15.29 21.91
N LYS A 24 1.51 -14.66 22.00
CA LYS A 24 0.48 -14.88 20.97
C LYS A 24 1.32 -14.94 19.70
N LYS A 25 1.25 -16.03 18.93
CA LYS A 25 1.93 -16.19 17.63
C LYS A 25 1.45 -15.04 16.75
N GLY A 26 1.96 -13.86 17.04
CA GLY A 26 1.19 -12.64 17.00
C GLY A 26 1.51 -12.03 15.69
N ALA A 27 0.50 -11.94 14.84
CA ALA A 27 0.55 -11.66 13.42
C ALA A 27 0.64 -12.86 12.46
N LEU A 28 0.67 -14.13 12.92
CA LEU A 28 0.53 -15.28 12.01
C LEU A 28 -0.82 -15.97 12.24
N THR A 29 -1.64 -16.02 11.19
CA THR A 29 -2.98 -16.61 11.22
C THR A 29 -3.09 -17.79 10.26
N PHE A 30 -3.94 -18.76 10.60
CA PHE A 30 -4.27 -19.86 9.71
C PHE A 30 -5.39 -19.45 8.74
N PRO A 31 -5.42 -19.97 7.51
CA PRO A 31 -6.50 -19.70 6.55
C PRO A 31 -7.90 -19.91 7.13
N GLU A 32 -8.07 -20.92 7.99
CA GLU A 32 -9.36 -21.27 8.60
C GLU A 32 -9.86 -20.23 9.61
N ASP A 33 -8.95 -19.45 10.20
CA ASP A 33 -9.26 -18.43 11.19
C ASP A 33 -9.76 -17.12 10.57
N PHE A 34 -9.71 -16.99 9.23
CA PHE A 34 -9.96 -15.71 8.55
C PHE A 34 -11.40 -15.19 8.66
N GLY A 35 -12.39 -16.02 9.01
CA GLY A 35 -13.82 -15.64 9.11
C GLY A 35 -14.45 -15.11 7.80
N ILE A 36 -13.62 -14.87 6.79
CA ILE A 36 -13.92 -14.32 5.49
C ILE A 36 -13.48 -15.37 4.49
N GLU A 37 -14.39 -15.71 3.59
CA GLU A 37 -14.12 -16.64 2.52
C GLU A 37 -13.14 -15.98 1.54
N LEU A 38 -11.82 -16.17 1.73
CA LEU A 38 -10.76 -15.63 0.86
C LEU A 38 -10.96 -15.97 -0.63
N LYS A 39 -11.77 -17.00 -0.92
CA LYS A 39 -12.21 -17.41 -2.26
C LYS A 39 -13.10 -16.37 -2.97
N ASP A 40 -13.73 -15.45 -2.23
CA ASP A 40 -14.62 -14.44 -2.80
C ASP A 40 -13.87 -13.18 -3.24
N LEU A 41 -12.58 -13.08 -2.91
CA LEU A 41 -11.74 -11.95 -3.30
C LEU A 41 -11.42 -12.01 -4.79
N SER A 42 -11.53 -10.87 -5.46
CA SER A 42 -11.12 -10.76 -6.86
C SER A 42 -9.60 -10.86 -6.96
N GLU A 43 -9.10 -11.87 -7.67
CA GLU A 43 -7.66 -12.06 -7.86
C GLU A 43 -7.13 -11.16 -8.97
N ILE A 44 -6.07 -10.40 -8.67
CA ILE A 44 -5.37 -9.55 -9.63
C ILE A 44 -3.88 -9.81 -9.56
N ASP A 45 -3.34 -10.46 -10.60
CA ASP A 45 -1.93 -10.86 -10.66
C ASP A 45 -1.11 -9.88 -11.52
N LEU A 46 -0.28 -9.06 -10.87
CA LEU A 46 0.69 -8.17 -11.52
C LEU A 46 2.11 -8.76 -11.54
N SER A 47 2.24 -10.04 -11.19
CA SER A 47 3.50 -10.79 -11.33
C SER A 47 3.60 -11.53 -12.67
N ASP A 48 2.47 -11.77 -13.34
CA ASP A 48 2.37 -12.53 -14.58
C ASP A 48 1.50 -11.81 -15.64
N LYS A 49 2.04 -11.65 -16.85
CA LYS A 49 1.37 -10.94 -17.95
C LYS A 49 0.13 -11.67 -18.47
N GLN A 50 0.18 -13.00 -18.54
CA GLN A 50 -0.92 -13.81 -19.08
C GLN A 50 -2.11 -13.81 -18.11
N ASN A 51 -1.86 -13.91 -16.82
CA ASN A 51 -2.89 -13.81 -15.79
C ASN A 51 -3.56 -12.43 -15.80
N PHE A 52 -2.77 -11.36 -15.92
CA PHE A 52 -3.31 -10.01 -16.03
C PHE A 52 -4.17 -9.81 -17.29
N ASP A 53 -3.69 -10.27 -18.45
CA ASP A 53 -4.45 -10.20 -19.70
C ASP A 53 -5.73 -11.04 -19.65
N TYR A 54 -5.70 -12.18 -18.95
CA TYR A 54 -6.90 -12.97 -18.68
C TYR A 54 -7.92 -12.17 -17.85
N PHE A 55 -7.49 -11.54 -16.75
CA PHE A 55 -8.35 -10.69 -15.92
C PHE A 55 -9.01 -9.56 -16.74
N LEU A 56 -8.22 -8.85 -17.56
CA LEU A 56 -8.77 -7.82 -18.46
C LEU A 56 -9.76 -8.38 -19.49
N ARG A 57 -9.52 -9.59 -20.03
CA ARG A 57 -10.45 -10.25 -20.97
C ARG A 57 -11.79 -10.60 -20.33
N VAL A 58 -11.78 -11.05 -19.07
CA VAL A 58 -13.02 -11.35 -18.32
C VAL A 58 -13.88 -10.08 -18.21
N ILE A 59 -13.29 -8.95 -17.80
CA ILE A 59 -14.02 -7.68 -17.66
C ILE A 59 -14.49 -7.17 -19.03
N LYS A 60 -13.66 -7.26 -20.08
CA LYS A 60 -14.07 -6.89 -21.45
C LYS A 60 -15.27 -7.71 -21.93
N LYS A 61 -15.33 -9.00 -21.59
CA LYS A 61 -16.46 -9.88 -21.93
C LYS A 61 -17.73 -9.43 -21.21
N GLU A 62 -17.65 -9.13 -19.91
CA GLU A 62 -18.78 -8.58 -19.15
C GLU A 62 -19.28 -7.26 -19.75
N LEU A 63 -18.36 -6.34 -20.07
CA LEU A 63 -18.67 -5.06 -20.69
C LEU A 63 -19.29 -5.18 -22.09
N SER A 64 -18.96 -6.23 -22.84
CA SER A 64 -19.58 -6.46 -24.15
C SER A 64 -21.09 -6.73 -24.07
N LEU A 65 -21.60 -7.19 -22.92
CA LEU A 65 -23.02 -7.46 -22.68
C LEU A 65 -23.81 -6.20 -22.31
N VAL A 66 -23.14 -5.09 -22.03
CA VAL A 66 -23.74 -3.84 -21.57
C VAL A 66 -24.74 -3.29 -22.57
N LYS A 67 -24.44 -3.35 -23.88
CA LYS A 67 -25.38 -2.92 -24.93
C LYS A 67 -26.72 -3.68 -24.90
N SER A 68 -26.70 -4.95 -24.49
CA SER A 68 -27.93 -5.76 -24.40
C SER A 68 -28.72 -5.55 -23.11
N ARG A 69 -28.07 -4.99 -22.08
CA ARG A 69 -28.66 -4.79 -20.75
C ARG A 69 -29.05 -3.33 -20.48
N ASP A 70 -28.46 -2.40 -21.23
CA ASP A 70 -28.54 -0.96 -21.00
C ASP A 70 -27.98 -0.52 -19.63
N GLU A 71 -27.20 -1.40 -18.97
CA GLU A 71 -26.57 -1.13 -17.69
C GLU A 71 -25.26 -1.93 -17.51
N ILE A 72 -24.41 -1.45 -16.61
CA ILE A 72 -23.21 -2.15 -16.15
C ILE A 72 -23.49 -2.69 -14.74
N LEU A 73 -23.30 -3.99 -14.55
CA LEU A 73 -23.54 -4.63 -13.26
C LEU A 73 -22.62 -4.08 -12.16
N PRO A 74 -23.09 -3.99 -10.89
CA PRO A 74 -22.28 -3.54 -9.76
C PRO A 74 -20.96 -4.29 -9.60
N GLU A 75 -20.93 -5.61 -9.86
CA GLU A 75 -19.72 -6.41 -9.76
C GLU A 75 -18.69 -6.02 -10.82
N THR A 76 -19.14 -5.69 -12.03
CA THR A 76 -18.27 -5.18 -13.10
C THR A 76 -17.74 -3.79 -12.74
N TRP A 77 -18.56 -2.94 -12.12
CA TRP A 77 -18.11 -1.65 -11.61
C TRP A 77 -17.04 -1.77 -10.53
N ASN A 78 -17.19 -2.71 -9.61
CA ASN A 78 -16.19 -2.98 -8.58
C ASN A 78 -14.85 -3.38 -9.19
N LYS A 79 -14.86 -4.27 -10.20
CA LYS A 79 -13.64 -4.66 -10.93
C LYS A 79 -12.98 -3.49 -11.66
N ILE A 80 -13.77 -2.59 -12.27
CA ILE A 80 -13.25 -1.38 -12.91
C ILE A 80 -12.62 -0.46 -11.86
N GLY A 81 -13.26 -0.25 -10.71
CA GLY A 81 -12.71 0.47 -9.57
C GLY A 81 -11.36 -0.09 -9.11
N GLN A 82 -11.26 -1.41 -8.97
CA GLN A 82 -10.00 -2.09 -8.63
C GLN A 82 -8.89 -1.83 -9.66
N LEU A 83 -9.21 -1.86 -10.96
CA LEU A 83 -8.25 -1.53 -12.02
C LEU A 83 -7.80 -0.06 -11.99
N LEU A 84 -8.71 0.87 -11.65
CA LEU A 84 -8.38 2.29 -11.50
C LEU A 84 -7.40 2.53 -10.35
N GLU A 85 -7.56 1.81 -9.24
CA GLU A 85 -6.63 1.85 -8.10
C GLU A 85 -5.27 1.22 -8.43
N ILE A 86 -5.26 0.13 -9.21
CA ILE A 86 -4.00 -0.45 -9.72
C ILE A 86 -3.27 0.52 -10.65
N TYR A 87 -4.00 1.20 -11.53
CA TYR A 87 -3.38 2.22 -12.36
C TYR A 87 -2.79 3.33 -11.50
N ARG A 88 -3.51 3.80 -10.47
CA ARG A 88 -3.02 4.78 -9.49
C ARG A 88 -1.74 4.33 -8.80
N LEU A 89 -1.71 3.07 -8.34
CA LEU A 89 -0.50 2.43 -7.79
C LEU A 89 0.67 2.57 -8.78
N ILE A 90 0.46 2.16 -10.03
CA ILE A 90 1.47 2.19 -11.09
C ILE A 90 2.03 3.58 -11.34
N ILE A 91 1.16 4.59 -11.48
CA ILE A 91 1.59 5.93 -11.92
C ILE A 91 2.09 6.83 -10.79
N ARG A 92 1.70 6.58 -9.53
CA ARG A 92 2.00 7.48 -8.41
C ARG A 92 2.82 6.85 -7.27
N HIS A 93 2.58 5.57 -6.95
CA HIS A 93 3.04 5.02 -5.68
C HIS A 93 4.26 4.11 -5.78
N ILE A 94 4.52 3.48 -6.93
CA ILE A 94 5.74 2.66 -7.11
C ILE A 94 7.00 3.49 -6.84
N SER A 95 7.06 4.70 -7.40
CA SER A 95 8.23 5.59 -7.24
C SER A 95 8.39 6.12 -5.81
N GLN A 96 7.39 5.92 -4.96
CA GLN A 96 7.36 6.32 -3.55
C GLN A 96 7.56 5.13 -2.60
N ASN A 97 7.95 3.96 -3.12
CA ASN A 97 8.04 2.71 -2.33
C ASN A 97 6.73 2.29 -1.65
N GLN A 98 5.59 2.64 -2.24
CA GLN A 98 4.27 2.37 -1.69
C GLN A 98 3.50 1.35 -2.52
N ILE A 99 2.71 0.52 -1.85
CA ILE A 99 1.76 -0.42 -2.45
C ILE A 99 0.34 0.02 -2.07
N LEU A 100 -0.58 -0.02 -3.04
CA LEU A 100 -2.01 0.08 -2.81
C LEU A 100 -2.64 -1.28 -3.10
N VAL A 101 -3.35 -1.85 -2.13
CA VAL A 101 -4.10 -3.10 -2.30
C VAL A 101 -5.59 -2.74 -2.37
N PRO A 102 -6.24 -2.84 -3.54
CA PRO A 102 -7.65 -2.44 -3.68
C PRO A 102 -8.59 -3.24 -2.76
N ALA A 103 -9.72 -2.65 -2.40
CA ALA A 103 -10.76 -3.30 -1.60
C ALA A 103 -11.23 -4.63 -2.21
N LYS A 104 -11.52 -5.61 -1.36
CA LYS A 104 -12.02 -6.95 -1.73
C LYS A 104 -11.18 -7.64 -2.82
N THR A 105 -9.85 -7.51 -2.73
CA THR A 105 -8.94 -8.16 -3.68
C THR A 105 -7.95 -9.13 -3.03
N LYS A 106 -7.55 -10.11 -3.83
CA LYS A 106 -6.32 -10.86 -3.66
C LYS A 106 -5.32 -10.35 -4.70
N MET A 107 -4.39 -9.51 -4.31
CA MET A 107 -3.41 -8.93 -5.23
C MET A 107 -2.09 -9.71 -5.18
N VAL A 108 -1.60 -10.14 -6.35
CA VAL A 108 -0.34 -10.87 -6.46
C VAL A 108 0.73 -9.96 -7.05
N LEU A 109 1.82 -9.75 -6.30
CA LEU A 109 2.92 -8.87 -6.70
C LEU A 109 4.27 -9.61 -6.63
N LYS A 110 5.23 -9.14 -7.43
CA LYS A 110 6.62 -9.59 -7.38
C LYS A 110 7.52 -8.44 -6.95
N LEU A 111 7.86 -8.38 -5.67
CA LEU A 111 8.69 -7.31 -5.09
C LEU A 111 10.16 -7.71 -5.13
N ASP A 112 11.03 -6.79 -5.53
CA ASP A 112 12.46 -6.95 -5.33
C ASP A 112 12.76 -6.99 -3.82
N SER A 113 13.70 -7.85 -3.45
CA SER A 113 14.06 -8.08 -2.06
C SER A 113 15.55 -7.92 -1.82
N PHE A 114 15.91 -7.74 -0.55
CA PHE A 114 17.29 -7.68 -0.08
C PHE A 114 17.45 -8.49 1.20
N CYS A 115 18.50 -9.28 1.27
CA CYS A 115 18.91 -10.00 2.45
C CYS A 115 19.54 -9.01 3.45
N LEU A 116 19.08 -9.00 4.70
CA LEU A 116 19.50 -7.99 5.68
C LEU A 116 20.60 -8.47 6.64
N ASP A 117 20.75 -9.77 6.83
CA ASP A 117 21.63 -10.34 7.86
C ASP A 117 22.74 -11.20 7.23
N PRO A 118 23.96 -10.66 7.01
CA PRO A 118 25.00 -11.33 6.21
C PRO A 118 25.58 -12.63 6.81
N VAL A 119 25.20 -12.98 8.04
CA VAL A 119 25.73 -14.12 8.80
C VAL A 119 24.71 -15.25 8.98
N ARG A 120 23.54 -15.13 8.35
CA ARG A 120 22.42 -16.08 8.53
C ARG A 120 22.11 -16.82 7.23
N PRO A 121 21.63 -18.08 7.28
CA PRO A 121 21.10 -18.81 6.13
C PRO A 121 20.15 -17.98 5.27
N VAL A 122 20.28 -18.12 3.95
CA VAL A 122 19.35 -17.52 2.98
C VAL A 122 17.98 -18.20 3.11
N PRO A 123 16.87 -17.45 2.99
CA PRO A 123 15.53 -18.04 3.08
C PRO A 123 15.27 -19.10 2.02
N GLN A 124 14.56 -20.17 2.39
CA GLN A 124 14.08 -21.19 1.46
C GLN A 124 12.88 -20.69 0.64
N LEU A 125 12.53 -21.39 -0.45
CA LEU A 125 11.42 -20.98 -1.34
C LEU A 125 10.08 -20.83 -0.62
N THR A 126 9.84 -21.73 0.33
CA THR A 126 8.63 -21.82 1.16
C THR A 126 8.82 -21.20 2.54
N GLU A 127 9.80 -20.30 2.69
CA GLU A 127 9.99 -19.58 3.94
C GLU A 127 8.73 -18.79 4.31
N VAL A 128 8.31 -18.93 5.58
CA VAL A 128 7.22 -18.16 6.14
C VAL A 128 7.80 -16.91 6.78
N PHE A 129 7.27 -15.75 6.38
CA PHE A 129 7.70 -14.46 6.90
C PHE A 129 6.59 -13.78 7.70
N GLN A 130 7.01 -13.07 8.73
CA GLN A 130 6.21 -12.11 9.48
C GLN A 130 6.60 -10.69 9.07
N TRP A 131 5.61 -9.83 8.83
CA TRP A 131 5.84 -8.41 8.60
C TRP A 131 6.17 -7.69 9.91
N VAL A 132 7.23 -6.88 9.89
CA VAL A 132 7.69 -6.09 11.03
C VAL A 132 7.67 -4.62 10.62
N TYR A 133 6.94 -3.81 11.39
CA TYR A 133 6.94 -2.35 11.25
C TYR A 133 8.03 -1.74 12.14
N GLY A 134 8.88 -0.90 11.57
CA GLY A 134 9.92 -0.16 12.28
C GLY A 134 11.32 -0.34 11.70
N ASP A 135 12.32 0.12 12.46
CA ASP A 135 13.72 0.14 12.03
C ASP A 135 14.27 -1.28 11.82
N SER A 136 14.97 -1.49 10.70
CA SER A 136 15.70 -2.72 10.42
C SER A 136 17.00 -2.83 11.24
N GLY A 137 17.45 -1.75 11.85
CA GLY A 137 18.73 -1.63 12.55
C GLY A 137 19.91 -1.45 11.59
N ILE A 138 19.66 -1.29 10.29
CA ILE A 138 20.68 -1.06 9.27
C ILE A 138 20.73 0.43 8.94
N LEU A 139 21.90 1.02 9.12
CA LEU A 139 22.12 2.42 8.84
C LEU A 139 21.74 2.75 7.38
N PHE A 140 20.97 3.82 7.18
CA PHE A 140 20.48 4.30 5.88
C PHE A 140 19.50 3.38 5.14
N TYR A 141 18.98 2.34 5.77
CA TYR A 141 18.10 1.36 5.10
C TYR A 141 17.01 2.01 4.21
N GLU A 142 16.20 2.91 4.76
CA GLU A 142 15.14 3.61 4.00
C GLU A 142 15.70 4.40 2.80
N LYS A 143 16.82 5.12 3.00
CA LYS A 143 17.45 5.93 1.95
C LYS A 143 18.05 5.07 0.84
N ILE A 144 18.62 3.91 1.20
CA ILE A 144 19.17 2.94 0.25
C ILE A 144 18.07 2.43 -0.68
N LEU A 145 16.90 2.06 -0.13
CA LEU A 145 15.78 1.56 -0.92
C LEU A 145 15.21 2.64 -1.87
N LYS A 146 15.02 3.87 -1.37
CA LYS A 146 14.62 5.03 -2.20
C LYS A 146 15.61 5.30 -3.32
N TYR A 147 16.90 5.28 -3.00
CA TYR A 147 17.95 5.46 -4.00
C TYR A 147 17.89 4.36 -5.07
N TYR A 148 17.75 3.09 -4.68
CA TYR A 148 17.64 1.97 -5.61
C TYR A 148 16.48 2.13 -6.60
N GLN A 149 15.32 2.58 -6.11
CA GLN A 149 14.16 2.88 -6.95
C GLN A 149 14.45 4.01 -7.94
N SER A 150 15.04 5.11 -7.46
CA SER A 150 15.36 6.29 -8.29
C SER A 150 16.34 5.99 -9.44
N LYS A 151 17.15 4.94 -9.32
CA LYS A 151 18.11 4.48 -10.34
C LYS A 151 17.57 3.38 -11.25
N ASN A 152 16.24 3.30 -11.40
CA ASN A 152 15.56 2.31 -12.22
C ASN A 152 16.00 0.88 -11.92
N ARG A 153 16.31 0.58 -10.65
CA ARG A 153 16.60 -0.78 -10.17
C ARG A 153 17.85 -1.46 -10.79
N SER A 154 18.72 -0.69 -11.45
CA SER A 154 19.86 -1.22 -12.23
C SER A 154 21.06 -1.69 -11.40
N GLN A 155 21.09 -1.39 -10.09
CA GLN A 155 22.28 -1.59 -9.23
C GLN A 155 22.04 -2.59 -8.09
N LYS A 156 21.21 -3.60 -8.30
CA LYS A 156 20.74 -4.48 -7.21
C LYS A 156 21.85 -5.17 -6.43
N ASP A 157 22.82 -5.77 -7.13
CA ASP A 157 23.93 -6.47 -6.50
C ASP A 157 24.82 -5.52 -5.69
N LEU A 158 25.04 -4.30 -6.20
CA LEU A 158 25.80 -3.27 -5.49
C LEU A 158 25.08 -2.80 -4.22
N ILE A 159 23.75 -2.69 -4.28
CA ILE A 159 22.91 -2.36 -3.12
C ILE A 159 22.93 -3.50 -2.09
N GLN A 160 22.84 -4.76 -2.52
CA GLN A 160 22.95 -5.91 -1.64
C GLN A 160 24.32 -5.97 -0.94
N GLU A 161 25.42 -5.72 -1.68
CA GLU A 161 26.78 -5.64 -1.13
C GLU A 161 26.89 -4.52 -0.08
N LEU A 162 26.28 -3.38 -0.35
CA LEU A 162 26.25 -2.24 0.57
C LEU A 162 25.50 -2.57 1.85
N ILE A 163 24.28 -3.12 1.74
CA ILE A 163 23.42 -3.48 2.88
C ILE A 163 24.15 -4.44 3.82
N TRP A 164 24.76 -5.50 3.27
CA TRP A 164 25.49 -6.48 4.08
C TRP A 164 26.73 -5.89 4.76
N ASN A 165 27.49 -5.02 4.10
CA ASN A 165 28.63 -4.35 4.74
C ASN A 165 28.18 -3.38 5.84
N LEU A 166 27.06 -2.68 5.66
CA LEU A 166 26.50 -1.81 6.70
C LEU A 166 26.01 -2.63 7.90
N ALA A 167 25.33 -3.75 7.67
CA ALA A 167 24.92 -4.68 8.71
C ALA A 167 26.14 -5.29 9.44
N ASN A 168 27.25 -5.54 8.72
CA ASN A 168 28.52 -5.97 9.31
C ASN A 168 29.25 -4.88 10.11
N GLY A 169 28.77 -3.63 10.07
CA GLY A 169 29.42 -2.49 10.69
C GLY A 169 30.80 -2.19 10.10
N THR A 170 30.98 -2.45 8.80
CA THR A 170 32.22 -2.18 8.06
C THR A 170 32.67 -0.73 8.26
N TYR A 171 33.96 -0.53 8.54
CA TYR A 171 34.49 0.83 8.68
C TYR A 171 34.49 1.57 7.34
N TYR A 172 34.14 2.86 7.35
CA TYR A 172 34.03 3.70 6.15
C TYR A 172 35.29 3.64 5.27
N GLU A 173 36.47 3.63 5.90
CA GLU A 173 37.76 3.59 5.22
C GLU A 173 37.97 2.30 4.42
N ASN A 174 37.34 1.19 4.85
CA ASN A 174 37.47 -0.13 4.24
C ASN A 174 36.56 -0.33 3.02
N TYR A 175 35.58 0.54 2.80
CA TYR A 175 34.74 0.42 1.60
C TYR A 175 35.55 0.72 0.33
N PRO A 176 35.33 0.00 -0.77
CA PRO A 176 35.88 0.35 -2.07
C PRO A 176 35.27 1.67 -2.57
N ASP A 177 35.98 2.39 -3.44
CA ASP A 177 35.58 3.73 -3.91
C ASP A 177 34.19 3.75 -4.55
N LYS A 178 33.82 2.67 -5.27
CA LYS A 178 32.47 2.51 -5.84
C LYS A 178 31.37 2.59 -4.77
N LEU A 179 31.59 1.98 -3.60
CA LEU A 179 30.61 1.96 -2.50
C LEU A 179 30.68 3.22 -1.66
N LYS A 180 31.85 3.83 -1.49
CA LYS A 180 31.98 5.16 -0.87
C LYS A 180 31.22 6.21 -1.67
N LYS A 181 31.39 6.20 -2.99
CA LYS A 181 30.65 7.09 -3.90
C LYS A 181 29.15 6.86 -3.77
N LEU A 182 28.70 5.61 -3.85
CA LEU A 182 27.29 5.24 -3.66
C LEU A 182 26.74 5.71 -2.31
N LEU A 183 27.47 5.47 -1.21
CA LEU A 183 27.10 5.93 0.13
C LEU A 183 26.95 7.45 0.19
N ASN A 184 27.88 8.20 -0.40
CA ASN A 184 27.85 9.66 -0.42
C ASN A 184 26.72 10.21 -1.32
N GLU A 185 26.34 9.49 -2.38
CA GLU A 185 25.15 9.81 -3.19
C GLU A 185 23.84 9.57 -2.43
N ILE A 186 23.80 8.55 -1.58
CA ILE A 186 22.64 8.24 -0.71
C ILE A 186 22.54 9.23 0.45
N ASP A 187 23.67 9.56 1.09
CA ASP A 187 23.77 10.52 2.17
C ASP A 187 25.15 11.18 2.14
N SER A 188 25.19 12.48 1.83
CA SER A 188 26.45 13.24 1.73
C SER A 188 27.26 13.30 3.04
N SER A 189 26.62 12.98 4.17
CA SER A 189 27.26 12.88 5.49
C SER A 189 27.58 11.43 5.88
N ALA A 190 27.56 10.47 4.95
CA ALA A 190 27.79 9.05 5.24
C ALA A 190 29.10 8.79 5.98
N PHE A 191 30.18 9.48 5.62
CA PHE A 191 31.48 9.36 6.28
C PHE A 191 31.46 9.71 7.78
N LEU A 192 30.48 10.52 8.22
CA LEU A 192 30.25 10.90 9.62
C LEU A 192 29.31 9.95 10.36
N LYS A 193 28.65 9.00 9.69
CA LYS A 193 27.64 8.12 10.33
C LYS A 193 28.02 6.65 10.30
N VAL A 194 28.66 6.19 9.22
CA VAL A 194 29.24 4.84 9.11
C VAL A 194 30.41 4.72 10.09
N PRO A 195 30.61 3.62 10.82
CA PRO A 195 31.76 3.46 11.73
C PRO A 195 33.08 3.85 11.05
N SER A 196 34.00 4.50 11.77
CA SER A 196 35.31 4.85 11.22
C SER A 196 36.43 4.55 12.21
N ARG A 197 37.59 4.10 11.73
CA ARG A 197 38.72 3.77 12.60
C ARG A 197 39.25 5.00 13.31
N ALA A 198 39.28 6.15 12.63
CA ALA A 198 39.69 7.41 13.25
C ALA A 198 38.81 7.77 14.46
N ARG A 199 37.48 7.59 14.35
CA ARG A 199 36.57 7.82 15.48
C ARG A 199 36.67 6.76 16.55
N LYS A 200 36.82 5.50 16.17
CA LYS A 200 37.05 4.43 17.14
C LYS A 200 38.31 4.72 17.97
N LYS A 201 39.41 5.14 17.33
CA LYS A 201 40.66 5.52 17.99
C LYS A 201 40.48 6.73 18.93
N ILE A 202 39.75 7.78 18.54
CA ILE A 202 39.43 8.91 19.42
C ILE A 202 38.60 8.47 20.63
N ILE A 203 37.59 7.62 20.39
CA ILE A 203 36.74 7.07 21.46
C ILE A 203 37.57 6.15 22.37
N GLU A 204 38.42 5.29 21.81
CA GLU A 204 39.32 4.39 22.54
C GLU A 204 40.41 5.16 23.29
N GLU A 205 40.94 6.26 22.77
CA GLU A 205 41.87 7.15 23.48
C GLU A 205 41.17 7.92 24.61
N GLY A 206 39.87 8.23 24.45
CA GLY A 206 39.04 8.79 25.52
C GLY A 206 38.59 7.75 26.57
N ILE A 207 38.39 6.49 26.16
CA ILE A 207 37.93 5.38 27.01
C ILE A 207 39.10 4.62 27.65
N SER A 208 40.30 4.60 27.06
CA SER A 208 41.50 4.02 27.68
C SER A 208 42.01 4.80 28.89
N ALA A 209 41.41 5.96 29.18
CA ALA A 209 41.47 6.61 30.48
C ALA A 209 40.63 5.89 31.57
N LEU A 210 39.82 4.90 31.22
CA LEU A 210 38.84 4.20 32.07
C LEU A 210 38.78 2.70 31.78
N GLU A 211 39.83 1.98 32.20
CA GLU A 211 39.85 0.52 32.40
C GLU A 211 40.24 -0.35 31.19
N GLY A 212 41.30 -1.12 31.43
CA GLY A 212 41.60 -2.33 30.69
C GLY A 212 40.96 -3.53 31.38
N MET A 213 40.16 -4.30 30.65
CA MET A 213 40.05 -5.74 30.85
C MET A 213 39.22 -6.39 29.73
N MET A 214 39.51 -7.68 29.52
CA MET A 214 38.80 -8.68 28.71
C MET A 214 39.27 -8.86 27.25
N GLY A 215 40.11 -9.90 27.10
CA GLY A 215 40.27 -10.64 25.86
C GLY A 215 39.15 -11.67 25.71
N VAL A 216 38.70 -11.86 24.48
CA VAL A 216 37.85 -12.99 24.09
C VAL A 216 38.48 -13.62 22.86
N ASP A 217 38.80 -14.90 22.99
CA ASP A 217 39.24 -15.81 21.93
C ASP A 217 38.01 -16.34 21.18
N ILE A 218 38.09 -16.42 19.85
CA ILE A 218 37.01 -16.96 19.02
C ILE A 218 37.60 -17.83 17.91
N GLN A 219 37.42 -19.15 18.05
CA GLN A 219 37.62 -20.12 16.97
C GLN A 219 36.29 -20.68 16.47
N GLY A 220 36.19 -20.92 15.16
CA GLY A 220 35.47 -22.09 14.65
C GLY A 220 34.16 -21.87 13.87
N ALA A 221 34.09 -20.88 12.97
CA ALA A 221 33.26 -20.90 11.75
C ALA A 221 33.84 -19.84 10.81
N ILE A 222 33.44 -19.76 9.53
CA ILE A 222 33.88 -18.68 8.63
C ILE A 222 33.36 -17.35 9.20
N GLN A 223 34.14 -16.72 10.09
CA GLN A 223 33.72 -15.53 10.80
C GLN A 223 33.90 -14.35 9.86
N ILE A 224 32.78 -13.86 9.35
CA ILE A 224 32.71 -12.49 8.87
C ILE A 224 33.16 -11.62 10.07
N VAL A 225 34.39 -11.11 9.99
CA VAL A 225 35.01 -10.30 11.02
C VAL A 225 34.31 -8.95 10.98
N ARG A 226 33.61 -8.64 12.07
CA ARG A 226 32.88 -7.39 12.22
C ARG A 226 33.80 -6.20 11.92
N GLY A 227 33.35 -5.28 11.08
CA GLY A 227 34.12 -4.10 10.68
C GLY A 227 35.03 -4.27 9.46
N LYS A 228 35.29 -5.49 8.98
CA LYS A 228 36.02 -5.72 7.72
C LYS A 228 35.06 -5.65 6.52
N TYR A 229 35.56 -5.12 5.39
CA TYR A 229 34.83 -5.15 4.13
C TYR A 229 34.86 -6.55 3.50
N TYR A 230 33.74 -6.95 2.92
CA TYR A 230 33.60 -8.15 2.11
C TYR A 230 32.85 -7.82 0.82
N SER A 231 33.30 -8.37 -0.31
CA SER A 231 32.59 -8.33 -1.57
C SER A 231 31.32 -9.19 -1.53
N LEU A 232 30.40 -8.93 -2.45
CA LEU A 232 29.17 -9.73 -2.55
C LEU A 232 29.45 -11.23 -2.75
N SER A 233 30.46 -11.58 -3.55
CA SER A 233 30.85 -12.97 -3.80
C SER A 233 31.40 -13.65 -2.55
N GLU A 234 32.17 -12.94 -1.73
CA GLU A 234 32.69 -13.49 -0.47
C GLU A 234 31.56 -13.76 0.52
N PHE A 235 30.57 -12.86 0.63
CA PHE A 235 29.37 -13.13 1.42
C PHE A 235 28.59 -14.34 0.90
N LYS A 236 28.35 -14.44 -0.41
CA LYS A 236 27.63 -15.59 -0.99
C LYS A 236 28.33 -16.91 -0.67
N ALA A 237 29.64 -16.99 -0.87
CA ALA A 237 30.43 -18.18 -0.56
C ALA A 237 30.37 -18.55 0.93
N ALA A 238 30.35 -17.55 1.84
CA ALA A 238 30.19 -17.80 3.27
C ALA A 238 28.78 -18.34 3.63
N LEU A 239 27.76 -17.97 2.86
CA LEU A 239 26.37 -18.36 3.08
C LEU A 239 25.99 -19.71 2.45
N GLU A 240 26.69 -20.15 1.41
CA GLU A 240 26.35 -21.36 0.63
C GLU A 240 26.23 -22.64 1.47
N ASN A 241 26.96 -22.72 2.58
CA ASN A 241 26.96 -23.88 3.47
C ASN A 241 26.10 -23.69 4.72
N LEU A 242 25.47 -22.53 4.89
CA LEU A 242 24.62 -22.26 6.05
C LEU A 242 23.20 -22.75 5.79
N ASN A 243 22.76 -23.70 6.61
CA ASN A 243 21.38 -24.16 6.65
C ASN A 243 20.75 -23.79 7.99
N SER A 244 19.46 -23.48 7.95
CA SER A 244 18.68 -23.32 9.17
C SER A 244 18.63 -24.63 9.95
N SER A 245 18.76 -24.52 11.27
CA SER A 245 18.60 -25.62 12.22
C SER A 245 17.13 -25.92 12.55
N TYR A 246 16.23 -25.02 12.18
CA TYR A 246 14.79 -25.14 12.39
C TYR A 246 14.09 -25.73 11.15
N GLU A 247 13.09 -26.56 11.42
CA GLU A 247 12.17 -27.06 10.41
C GLU A 247 11.20 -25.96 9.94
N LEU A 248 10.81 -26.04 8.67
CA LEU A 248 9.71 -25.22 8.18
C LEU A 248 8.40 -25.79 8.68
N PRO A 249 7.40 -24.94 8.96
CA PRO A 249 6.12 -25.46 9.37
C PRO A 249 5.37 -26.07 8.17
N ASP A 250 4.67 -27.18 8.41
CA ASP A 250 3.98 -27.95 7.34
C ASP A 250 2.75 -27.24 6.76
N LYS A 251 2.24 -26.22 7.45
CA LYS A 251 1.03 -25.47 7.07
C LYS A 251 1.39 -24.12 6.46
N GLN A 252 0.56 -23.66 5.54
CA GLN A 252 0.65 -22.30 5.02
C GLN A 252 0.14 -21.32 6.08
N PHE A 253 0.94 -20.27 6.35
CA PHE A 253 0.55 -19.18 7.22
C PHE A 253 0.33 -17.90 6.42
N TYR A 254 -0.53 -17.05 6.97
CA TYR A 254 -0.66 -15.68 6.53
C TYR A 254 -0.11 -14.76 7.60
N SER A 255 0.63 -13.74 7.19
CA SER A 255 1.07 -12.67 8.06
C SER A 255 0.12 -11.50 7.96
N GLU A 256 -0.41 -11.08 9.09
CA GLU A 256 -0.95 -9.73 9.26
C GLU A 256 0.15 -8.72 8.95
N ILE A 257 -0.21 -7.64 8.27
CA ILE A 257 0.69 -6.51 8.03
C ILE A 257 0.35 -5.45 9.07
N PRO A 258 1.26 -5.16 10.04
CA PRO A 258 1.00 -4.20 11.10
C PRO A 258 0.50 -2.86 10.55
N LYS A 259 -0.35 -2.15 11.29
CA LYS A 259 -0.92 -0.83 10.90
C LYS A 259 -1.83 -0.85 9.67
N THR A 260 -2.25 -2.02 9.22
CA THR A 260 -3.22 -2.19 8.14
C THR A 260 -4.20 -3.31 8.49
N ASP A 261 -5.28 -3.42 7.74
CA ASP A 261 -6.20 -4.56 7.80
C ASP A 261 -5.85 -5.63 6.77
N LEU A 262 -4.60 -5.65 6.29
CA LEU A 262 -4.12 -6.56 5.27
C LEU A 262 -3.47 -7.79 5.85
N PHE A 263 -3.60 -8.86 5.08
CA PHE A 263 -2.89 -10.10 5.29
C PHE A 263 -2.06 -10.41 4.07
N SER A 264 -1.01 -11.21 4.26
CA SER A 264 -0.17 -11.62 3.15
C SER A 264 0.39 -13.02 3.33
N SER A 265 0.71 -13.66 2.21
CA SER A 265 1.65 -14.76 2.18
C SER A 265 2.70 -14.48 1.11
N SER A 266 3.85 -15.12 1.21
CA SER A 266 4.96 -14.90 0.28
C SER A 266 5.62 -16.20 -0.12
N ARG A 267 6.20 -16.20 -1.32
CA ARG A 267 7.17 -17.21 -1.77
C ARG A 267 8.48 -16.52 -2.11
N SER A 268 9.56 -17.05 -1.56
CA SER A 268 10.87 -16.47 -1.69
C SER A 268 11.61 -17.02 -2.90
N GLN A 269 12.18 -16.17 -3.74
CA GLN A 269 13.17 -16.61 -4.71
C GLN A 269 14.55 -16.13 -4.25
N ASN A 270 15.03 -16.75 -3.16
CA ASN A 270 16.21 -16.32 -2.42
C ASN A 270 16.10 -14.84 -2.03
N TYR A 271 17.16 -14.06 -2.23
CA TYR A 271 17.12 -12.61 -2.07
C TYR A 271 16.76 -11.88 -3.38
N GLN A 272 16.52 -12.57 -4.50
CA GLN A 272 16.21 -11.86 -5.74
C GLN A 272 14.84 -11.20 -5.64
N PHE A 273 13.79 -11.94 -5.33
CA PHE A 273 12.48 -11.31 -5.17
C PHE A 273 11.60 -12.15 -4.26
N GLN A 274 10.55 -11.51 -3.78
CA GLN A 274 9.47 -12.16 -3.07
C GLN A 274 8.21 -12.05 -3.93
N LYS A 275 7.56 -13.18 -4.20
CA LYS A 275 6.22 -13.20 -4.78
C LYS A 275 5.22 -13.15 -3.63
N PHE A 276 4.51 -12.03 -3.50
CA PHE A 276 3.52 -11.81 -2.46
C PHE A 276 2.11 -12.04 -2.97
N TYR A 277 1.26 -12.53 -2.08
CA TYR A 277 -0.18 -12.62 -2.22
C TYR A 277 -0.76 -11.77 -1.09
N PHE A 278 -1.22 -10.56 -1.41
CA PHE A 278 -1.87 -9.65 -0.49
C PHE A 278 -3.38 -9.90 -0.50
N PHE A 279 -3.99 -9.93 0.68
CA PHE A 279 -5.43 -10.14 0.84
C PHE A 279 -6.00 -8.90 1.53
N ASN A 280 -6.88 -8.19 0.83
CA ASN A 280 -7.62 -7.06 1.39
C ASN A 280 -9.09 -7.45 1.57
N PRO A 281 -9.49 -7.86 2.77
CA PRO A 281 -10.88 -8.19 3.07
C PRO A 281 -11.79 -6.97 3.25
N THR A 282 -11.23 -5.77 3.36
CA THR A 282 -12.00 -4.55 3.66
C THR A 282 -12.67 -3.97 2.42
N ASP A 283 -13.59 -3.04 2.67
CA ASP A 283 -14.27 -2.25 1.64
C ASP A 283 -13.48 -1.01 1.20
N GLU A 284 -12.25 -0.85 1.73
CA GLU A 284 -11.38 0.30 1.45
C GLU A 284 -10.04 -0.15 0.88
N THR A 285 -9.47 0.67 -0.01
CA THR A 285 -8.11 0.44 -0.51
C THR A 285 -7.11 0.69 0.61
N GLN A 286 -6.27 -0.29 0.89
CA GLN A 286 -5.26 -0.22 1.94
C GLN A 286 -3.90 0.16 1.35
N LYS A 287 -3.11 0.94 2.09
CA LYS A 287 -1.78 1.40 1.67
C LYS A 287 -0.69 0.80 2.55
N ILE A 288 0.37 0.30 1.92
CA ILE A 288 1.60 -0.15 2.58
C ILE A 288 2.74 0.78 2.18
N ASP A 289 3.41 1.38 3.14
CA ASP A 289 4.64 2.16 2.92
C ASP A 289 5.86 1.31 3.26
N LEU A 290 6.47 0.70 2.25
CA LEU A 290 7.50 -0.32 2.43
C LEU A 290 8.79 0.21 3.06
N ASP A 291 8.98 1.53 3.12
CA ASP A 291 10.14 2.12 3.81
C ASP A 291 10.21 1.69 5.27
N HIS A 292 9.04 1.53 5.90
CA HIS A 292 8.92 1.23 7.32
C HIS A 292 8.73 -0.25 7.62
N TYR A 293 8.85 -1.13 6.63
CA TYR A 293 8.70 -2.57 6.82
C TYR A 293 9.95 -3.35 6.44
N HIS A 294 10.12 -4.45 7.16
CA HIS A 294 10.95 -5.57 6.76
C HIS A 294 10.26 -6.87 7.16
N LEU A 295 10.73 -7.96 6.57
CA LEU A 295 10.24 -9.30 6.89
C LEU A 295 11.19 -9.99 7.84
N LYS A 296 10.65 -10.68 8.82
CA LYS A 296 11.38 -11.61 9.68
C LYS A 296 10.93 -13.03 9.38
N SER A 297 11.85 -13.95 9.12
CA SER A 297 11.49 -15.36 8.97
C SER A 297 10.92 -15.89 10.29
N PHE A 298 9.96 -16.82 10.18
CA PHE A 298 9.50 -17.65 11.29
C PHE A 298 10.66 -18.39 11.96
N ARG A 299 11.62 -18.86 11.17
CA ARG A 299 12.87 -19.48 11.65
C ARG A 299 13.84 -18.39 12.07
N VAL A 300 14.14 -18.32 13.36
CA VAL A 300 14.85 -17.19 13.98
C VAL A 300 16.30 -17.03 13.53
N ASP A 301 16.90 -18.10 13.01
CA ASP A 301 18.26 -18.15 12.49
C ASP A 301 18.35 -17.77 10.99
N VAL A 302 17.23 -17.62 10.29
CA VAL A 302 17.19 -17.22 8.87
C VAL A 302 17.27 -15.68 8.72
N GLN A 303 17.78 -15.23 7.57
CA GLN A 303 17.86 -13.81 7.23
C GLN A 303 16.51 -13.11 7.23
N ARG A 304 16.50 -11.89 7.75
CA ARG A 304 15.43 -10.92 7.47
C ARG A 304 15.53 -10.43 6.03
N ILE A 305 14.39 -9.99 5.51
CA ILE A 305 14.27 -9.51 4.13
C ILE A 305 13.77 -8.06 4.12
N GLY A 306 14.51 -7.20 3.43
CA GLY A 306 14.03 -5.87 3.05
C GLY A 306 13.32 -5.91 1.70
N LEU A 307 12.37 -4.99 1.51
CA LEU A 307 11.49 -4.96 0.34
C LEU A 307 11.54 -3.59 -0.32
N THR A 308 11.38 -3.60 -1.63
CA THR A 308 11.15 -2.39 -2.41
C THR A 308 9.99 -2.61 -3.35
N ALA A 309 9.15 -1.61 -3.52
CA ALA A 309 8.05 -1.63 -4.46
C ALA A 309 8.64 -1.76 -5.87
N SER A 310 8.47 -2.94 -6.43
CA SER A 310 8.67 -3.20 -7.83
C SER A 310 7.68 -4.28 -8.20
N PHE A 311 7.16 -4.28 -9.42
CA PHE A 311 6.36 -5.39 -9.89
C PHE A 311 6.45 -5.49 -11.40
N GLY A 312 6.83 -6.69 -11.86
CA GLY A 312 6.89 -7.11 -13.26
C GLY A 312 7.34 -6.03 -14.24
N ASP A 313 6.62 -5.98 -15.36
CA ASP A 313 6.82 -5.03 -16.46
C ASP A 313 5.78 -3.91 -16.32
N VAL A 314 6.12 -2.90 -15.52
CA VAL A 314 5.25 -1.76 -15.18
C VAL A 314 4.74 -1.07 -16.45
N ASP A 315 5.60 -0.89 -17.46
CA ASP A 315 5.24 -0.24 -18.72
C ASP A 315 4.20 -1.05 -19.49
N TYR A 316 4.35 -2.38 -19.53
CA TYR A 316 3.35 -3.26 -20.10
C TYR A 316 2.00 -3.14 -19.39
N PHE A 317 1.95 -3.24 -18.06
CA PHE A 317 0.70 -3.16 -17.31
C PHE A 317 0.02 -1.79 -17.47
N LYS A 318 0.81 -0.72 -17.40
CA LYS A 318 0.34 0.65 -17.66
C LYS A 318 -0.32 0.77 -19.03
N LYS A 319 0.36 0.29 -20.09
CA LYS A 319 -0.15 0.35 -21.47
C LYS A 319 -1.42 -0.47 -21.65
N GLN A 320 -1.49 -1.67 -21.05
CA GLN A 320 -2.70 -2.50 -21.11
C GLN A 320 -3.90 -1.83 -20.43
N LEU A 321 -3.67 -1.21 -19.26
CA LEU A 321 -4.70 -0.45 -18.54
C LEU A 321 -5.17 0.77 -19.32
N GLU A 322 -4.24 1.55 -19.89
CA GLU A 322 -4.59 2.71 -20.72
C GLU A 322 -5.43 2.32 -21.94
N GLN A 323 -5.05 1.24 -22.62
CA GLN A 323 -5.83 0.72 -23.74
C GLN A 323 -7.19 0.20 -23.28
N PHE A 324 -7.22 -0.51 -22.15
CA PHE A 324 -8.48 -0.98 -21.55
C PHE A 324 -9.40 0.20 -21.24
N PHE A 325 -8.93 1.23 -20.52
CA PHE A 325 -9.76 2.40 -20.15
C PHE A 325 -10.26 3.17 -21.37
N LYS A 326 -9.44 3.33 -22.41
CA LYS A 326 -9.91 3.92 -23.69
C LYS A 326 -11.05 3.11 -24.31
N ASN A 327 -10.92 1.78 -24.31
CA ASN A 327 -11.96 0.90 -24.85
C ASN A 327 -13.24 0.96 -24.00
N VAL A 328 -13.11 0.97 -22.67
CA VAL A 328 -14.25 1.14 -21.76
C VAL A 328 -14.96 2.45 -22.07
N LEU A 329 -14.26 3.58 -22.04
CA LEU A 329 -14.84 4.89 -22.35
C LEU A 329 -15.53 4.93 -23.72
N GLY A 330 -14.94 4.30 -24.75
CA GLY A 330 -15.57 4.19 -26.07
C GLY A 330 -16.87 3.40 -26.05
N GLN A 331 -16.95 2.30 -25.29
CA GLN A 331 -18.20 1.55 -25.09
C GLN A 331 -19.21 2.33 -24.27
N MET A 332 -18.74 3.07 -23.27
CA MET A 332 -19.58 3.90 -22.40
C MET A 332 -20.16 5.11 -23.13
N GLY A 333 -19.45 5.69 -24.09
CA GLY A 333 -20.01 6.71 -24.98
C GLY A 333 -21.24 6.23 -25.77
N VAL A 334 -21.43 4.91 -25.91
CA VAL A 334 -22.66 4.34 -26.48
C VAL A 334 -23.83 4.42 -25.48
N LEU A 335 -23.57 4.22 -24.18
CA LEU A 335 -24.59 4.33 -23.12
C LEU A 335 -24.94 5.78 -22.80
N TYR A 336 -24.02 6.71 -23.02
CA TYR A 336 -24.20 8.14 -22.70
C TYR A 336 -24.01 8.98 -23.97
N PRO A 337 -24.95 8.93 -24.93
CA PRO A 337 -24.83 9.64 -26.21
C PRO A 337 -24.90 11.18 -26.07
N THR A 338 -25.17 11.70 -24.87
CA THR A 338 -25.47 13.12 -24.60
C THR A 338 -24.31 13.92 -23.99
N LEU A 339 -23.06 13.45 -24.11
CA LEU A 339 -21.89 14.21 -23.67
C LEU A 339 -21.79 15.54 -24.42
N ASN A 340 -21.67 16.65 -23.69
CA ASN A 340 -21.48 17.96 -24.30
C ASN A 340 -20.02 18.16 -24.78
N ALA A 341 -19.80 19.23 -25.55
CA ALA A 341 -18.49 19.49 -26.17
C ALA A 341 -17.36 19.66 -25.13
N GLU A 342 -17.66 20.20 -23.94
CA GLU A 342 -16.64 20.34 -22.88
C GLU A 342 -16.33 19.02 -22.19
N GLU A 343 -17.34 18.19 -21.89
CA GLU A 343 -17.13 16.85 -21.37
C GLU A 343 -16.31 16.00 -22.35
N GLN A 344 -16.62 16.07 -23.65
CA GLN A 344 -15.84 15.40 -24.70
C GLN A 344 -14.38 15.88 -24.72
N ALA A 345 -14.14 17.18 -24.61
CA ALA A 345 -12.79 17.74 -24.56
C ALA A 345 -12.01 17.26 -23.31
N LEU A 346 -12.68 17.16 -22.16
CA LEU A 346 -12.07 16.63 -20.94
C LEU A 346 -11.76 15.13 -21.06
N ILE A 347 -12.64 14.34 -21.68
CA ILE A 347 -12.41 12.90 -21.93
C ILE A 347 -11.19 12.67 -22.82
N GLN A 348 -11.07 13.45 -23.89
CA GLN A 348 -9.92 13.37 -24.79
C GLN A 348 -8.61 13.74 -24.08
N LYS A 349 -8.67 14.75 -23.20
CA LYS A 349 -7.50 15.26 -22.48
C LYS A 349 -7.09 14.43 -21.26
N TYR A 350 -8.06 13.83 -20.57
CA TYR A 350 -7.90 13.16 -19.29
C TYR A 350 -8.68 11.83 -19.25
N PRO A 351 -8.34 10.83 -20.07
CA PRO A 351 -9.14 9.61 -20.20
C PRO A 351 -9.19 8.79 -18.91
N TYR A 352 -8.08 8.66 -18.19
CA TYR A 352 -8.07 7.95 -16.91
C TYR A 352 -8.98 8.65 -15.88
N GLU A 353 -8.79 9.95 -15.70
CA GLU A 353 -9.58 10.74 -14.75
C GLU A 353 -11.05 10.75 -15.14
N SER A 354 -11.38 10.80 -16.44
CA SER A 354 -12.76 10.75 -16.91
C SER A 354 -13.45 9.42 -16.59
N LEU A 355 -12.71 8.30 -16.68
CA LEU A 355 -13.26 7.02 -16.24
C LEU A 355 -13.47 6.99 -14.72
N ARG A 356 -12.60 7.64 -13.93
CA ARG A 356 -12.84 7.81 -12.48
C ARG A 356 -14.05 8.70 -12.20
N VAL A 357 -14.20 9.79 -12.95
CA VAL A 357 -15.36 10.69 -12.85
C VAL A 357 -16.64 9.92 -13.04
N PHE A 358 -16.66 9.10 -14.10
CA PHE A 358 -17.78 8.25 -14.41
C PHE A 358 -18.02 7.19 -13.32
N TRP A 359 -16.98 6.47 -12.89
CA TRP A 359 -17.09 5.46 -11.84
C TRP A 359 -17.69 6.04 -10.54
N HIS A 360 -17.24 7.23 -10.14
CA HIS A 360 -17.77 7.93 -8.96
C HIS A 360 -19.21 8.41 -9.14
N LYS A 361 -19.60 8.79 -10.37
CA LYS A 361 -20.99 9.11 -10.68
C LYS A 361 -21.87 7.89 -10.42
N SER A 362 -21.54 6.74 -11.02
CA SER A 362 -22.32 5.51 -10.82
C SER A 362 -22.33 5.05 -9.37
N ARG A 363 -21.25 5.26 -8.62
CA ARG A 363 -21.21 4.98 -7.19
C ARG A 363 -22.17 5.87 -6.39
N ALA A 364 -22.19 7.17 -6.69
CA ALA A 364 -23.08 8.11 -6.04
C ALA A 364 -24.56 7.82 -6.37
N GLU A 365 -24.86 7.51 -7.63
CA GLU A 365 -26.20 7.08 -8.08
C GLU A 365 -26.64 5.79 -7.38
N PHE A 366 -25.78 4.77 -7.33
CA PHE A 366 -26.13 3.52 -6.66
C PHE A 366 -26.47 3.72 -5.17
N VAL A 367 -25.67 4.52 -4.46
CA VAL A 367 -25.91 4.80 -3.03
C VAL A 367 -27.15 5.67 -2.83
N GLU A 368 -27.42 6.62 -3.72
CA GLU A 368 -28.66 7.40 -3.73
C GLU A 368 -29.88 6.47 -3.84
N LEU A 369 -29.88 5.54 -4.79
CA LEU A 369 -30.99 4.59 -4.96
C LEU A 369 -31.21 3.73 -3.71
N LEU A 370 -30.13 3.31 -3.05
CA LEU A 370 -30.20 2.54 -1.80
C LEU A 370 -30.76 3.36 -0.63
N ILE A 371 -30.40 4.63 -0.51
CA ILE A 371 -30.83 5.50 0.60
C ILE A 371 -32.27 5.97 0.38
N PHE A 372 -32.58 6.45 -0.83
CA PHE A 372 -33.82 7.14 -1.13
C PHE A 372 -34.86 6.24 -1.81
N HIS A 373 -34.56 4.96 -2.09
CA HIS A 373 -35.49 3.97 -2.67
C HIS A 373 -36.21 4.49 -3.93
N ASN A 374 -35.48 5.13 -4.85
CA ASN A 374 -36.01 5.78 -6.06
C ASN A 374 -36.97 6.96 -5.82
N LYS A 375 -37.07 7.45 -4.58
CA LYS A 375 -37.88 8.65 -4.27
C LYS A 375 -37.10 9.95 -4.50
N GLY A 376 -35.78 9.89 -4.62
CA GLY A 376 -34.87 11.02 -4.88
C GLY A 376 -34.91 11.57 -6.30
N SER A 377 -36.10 12.02 -6.72
CA SER A 377 -36.34 12.60 -8.05
C SER A 377 -35.39 13.74 -8.40
N GLU A 378 -35.30 14.06 -9.69
CA GLU A 378 -34.71 15.31 -10.19
C GLU A 378 -35.14 16.51 -9.34
N ASP A 379 -34.15 17.35 -8.99
CA ASP A 379 -34.26 18.50 -8.09
C ASP A 379 -34.63 18.20 -6.61
N GLY A 380 -34.65 16.92 -6.20
CA GLY A 380 -35.02 16.45 -4.85
C GLY A 380 -33.84 16.17 -3.90
N GLU A 381 -34.13 15.53 -2.76
CA GLU A 381 -33.14 15.19 -1.73
C GLU A 381 -32.06 14.23 -2.23
N GLY A 382 -32.46 13.19 -2.98
CA GLY A 382 -31.51 12.23 -3.56
C GLY A 382 -30.61 12.87 -4.62
N ASP A 383 -31.15 13.83 -5.39
CA ASP A 383 -30.38 14.61 -6.35
C ASP A 383 -29.32 15.48 -5.66
N ALA A 384 -29.73 16.22 -4.63
CA ALA A 384 -28.81 17.00 -3.80
C ALA A 384 -27.72 16.12 -3.15
N PHE A 385 -28.10 14.94 -2.66
CA PHE A 385 -27.18 13.95 -2.11
C PHE A 385 -26.16 13.46 -3.14
N ARG A 386 -26.60 13.02 -4.33
CA ARG A 386 -25.69 12.45 -5.34
C ARG A 386 -24.70 13.50 -5.85
N HIS A 387 -25.12 14.75 -6.06
CA HIS A 387 -24.22 15.84 -6.47
C HIS A 387 -23.16 16.13 -5.40
N PHE A 388 -23.58 16.21 -4.14
CA PHE A 388 -22.66 16.40 -3.02
C PHE A 388 -21.63 15.26 -2.92
N VAL A 389 -22.10 14.02 -2.94
CA VAL A 389 -21.25 12.83 -2.79
C VAL A 389 -20.32 12.67 -3.98
N TRP A 390 -20.83 12.80 -5.21
CA TRP A 390 -20.04 12.73 -6.42
C TRP A 390 -18.92 13.78 -6.41
N ALA A 391 -19.25 15.05 -6.15
CA ALA A 391 -18.26 16.12 -6.08
C ALA A 391 -17.23 15.92 -4.97
N GLY A 392 -17.63 15.36 -3.83
CA GLY A 392 -16.74 15.01 -2.74
C GLY A 392 -15.72 13.93 -3.15
N PHE A 393 -16.19 12.85 -3.79
CA PHE A 393 -15.30 11.83 -4.33
C PHE A 393 -14.35 12.38 -5.39
N LEU A 394 -14.83 13.17 -6.35
CA LEU A 394 -13.97 13.77 -7.37
C LEU A 394 -12.88 14.65 -6.75
N THR A 395 -13.21 15.40 -5.70
CA THR A 395 -12.26 16.27 -5.02
C THR A 395 -11.15 15.49 -4.35
N HIS A 396 -11.50 14.45 -3.61
CA HIS A 396 -10.52 13.56 -2.98
C HIS A 396 -9.54 12.97 -4.00
N ASP A 397 -10.09 12.56 -5.14
CA ASP A 397 -9.37 11.69 -6.06
C ASP A 397 -8.61 12.41 -7.18
N LEU A 398 -9.15 13.54 -7.62
CA LEU A 398 -8.61 14.33 -8.74
C LEU A 398 -8.03 15.67 -8.25
N GLY A 399 -8.27 16.03 -7.00
CA GLY A 399 -8.02 17.37 -6.47
C GLY A 399 -9.07 18.37 -6.92
N GLN A 400 -9.25 19.42 -6.10
CA GLN A 400 -10.31 20.42 -6.24
C GLN A 400 -10.35 21.10 -7.63
N SER A 401 -9.18 21.40 -8.21
CA SER A 401 -9.10 22.11 -9.50
C SER A 401 -9.64 21.27 -10.66
N LEU A 402 -9.30 19.99 -10.73
CA LEU A 402 -9.76 19.12 -11.81
C LEU A 402 -11.20 18.68 -11.58
N ALA A 403 -11.58 18.35 -10.35
CA ALA A 403 -12.97 18.07 -9.97
C ALA A 403 -13.91 19.21 -10.41
N LYS A 404 -13.58 20.46 -10.09
CA LYS A 404 -14.36 21.64 -10.48
C LYS A 404 -14.53 21.77 -12.00
N ARG A 405 -13.54 21.38 -12.81
CA ARG A 405 -13.66 21.42 -14.28
C ARG A 405 -14.67 20.40 -14.78
N PHE A 406 -14.61 19.16 -14.29
CA PHE A 406 -15.57 18.12 -14.67
C PHE A 406 -17.00 18.46 -14.22
N LEU A 407 -17.17 18.90 -12.97
CA LEU A 407 -18.47 19.29 -12.44
C LEU A 407 -19.06 20.46 -13.23
N LYS A 408 -18.26 21.50 -13.51
CA LYS A 408 -18.71 22.62 -14.33
C LYS A 408 -19.07 22.20 -15.76
N ALA A 409 -18.28 21.32 -16.37
CA ALA A 409 -18.54 20.79 -17.69
C ALA A 409 -19.89 20.05 -17.74
N HIS A 410 -20.21 19.29 -16.69
CA HIS A 410 -21.48 18.56 -16.56
C HIS A 410 -22.70 19.48 -16.61
N GLU A 411 -22.66 20.61 -15.88
CA GLU A 411 -23.79 21.54 -15.78
C GLU A 411 -24.00 22.46 -17.00
N GLN A 412 -23.19 22.34 -18.05
CA GLN A 412 -23.14 23.37 -19.11
C GLN A 412 -24.36 23.43 -20.01
N ASN A 413 -25.03 22.31 -20.23
CA ASN A 413 -26.21 22.26 -21.10
C ASN A 413 -27.42 22.98 -20.48
N ILE A 414 -27.37 23.28 -19.18
CA ILE A 414 -28.43 24.00 -18.47
C ILE A 414 -28.07 25.50 -18.44
N PRO A 415 -28.99 26.42 -18.81
CA PRO A 415 -28.73 27.85 -18.76
C PRO A 415 -28.26 28.31 -17.38
N VAL A 416 -27.27 29.22 -17.34
CA VAL A 416 -26.62 29.71 -16.10
C VAL A 416 -27.63 30.21 -15.05
N ASN A 417 -28.76 30.78 -15.48
CA ASN A 417 -29.77 31.34 -14.58
C ASN A 417 -30.85 30.34 -14.15
N HIS A 418 -30.83 29.11 -14.67
CA HIS A 418 -31.82 28.08 -14.35
C HIS A 418 -31.70 27.64 -12.88
N PRO A 419 -32.81 27.48 -12.13
CA PRO A 419 -32.78 27.05 -10.73
C PRO A 419 -32.05 25.72 -10.50
N THR A 420 -32.29 24.69 -11.32
CA THR A 420 -31.62 23.37 -11.24
C THR A 420 -30.10 23.50 -11.26
N ARG A 421 -29.54 24.19 -12.26
CA ARG A 421 -28.09 24.42 -12.33
C ARG A 421 -27.53 25.12 -11.09
N LYS A 422 -28.26 26.08 -10.50
CA LYS A 422 -27.82 26.75 -9.27
C LYS A 422 -27.84 25.79 -8.08
N MET A 423 -28.82 24.90 -8.01
CA MET A 423 -28.87 23.82 -7.03
C MET A 423 -27.65 22.90 -7.16
N ASP A 424 -27.41 22.40 -8.37
CA ASP A 424 -26.34 21.42 -8.64
C ASP A 424 -24.97 22.04 -8.41
N GLU A 425 -24.71 23.25 -8.93
CA GLU A 425 -23.45 23.97 -8.69
C GLU A 425 -23.19 24.24 -7.19
N HIS A 426 -24.23 24.58 -6.42
CA HIS A 426 -24.12 24.79 -4.97
C HIS A 426 -23.84 23.49 -4.22
N ASN A 427 -24.59 22.42 -4.52
CA ASN A 427 -24.46 21.13 -3.87
C ASN A 427 -23.12 20.47 -4.20
N ASN A 428 -22.70 20.54 -5.47
CA ASN A 428 -21.36 20.15 -5.93
C ASN A 428 -20.28 20.89 -5.12
N LYS A 429 -20.39 22.23 -5.00
CA LYS A 429 -19.44 23.04 -4.22
C LYS A 429 -19.37 22.60 -2.76
N LYS A 430 -20.52 22.32 -2.12
CA LYS A 430 -20.56 21.83 -0.74
C LYS A 430 -19.90 20.47 -0.56
N GLY A 431 -20.08 19.57 -1.53
CA GLY A 431 -19.39 18.29 -1.59
C GLY A 431 -17.86 18.46 -1.64
N MET A 432 -17.37 19.34 -2.53
CA MET A 432 -15.94 19.61 -2.64
C MET A 432 -15.34 20.22 -1.36
N GLU A 433 -16.03 21.20 -0.76
CA GLU A 433 -15.61 21.83 0.50
C GLU A 433 -15.52 20.80 1.64
N THR A 434 -16.51 19.92 1.74
CA THR A 434 -16.56 18.88 2.78
C THR A 434 -15.47 17.84 2.61
N ALA A 435 -15.24 17.36 1.38
CA ALA A 435 -14.18 16.41 1.10
C ALA A 435 -12.80 16.98 1.48
N PHE A 436 -12.53 18.23 1.10
CA PHE A 436 -11.28 18.90 1.46
C PHE A 436 -11.09 18.99 2.99
N GLN A 437 -12.14 19.33 3.73
CA GLN A 437 -12.08 19.37 5.20
C GLN A 437 -11.82 17.98 5.79
N LEU A 438 -12.54 16.95 5.32
CA LEU A 438 -12.36 15.57 5.78
C LEU A 438 -10.94 15.05 5.50
N GLU A 439 -10.33 15.44 4.37
CA GLU A 439 -8.94 15.10 4.07
C GLU A 439 -7.94 15.78 5.01
N GLN A 440 -8.13 17.08 5.27
CA GLN A 440 -7.26 17.81 6.22
C GLN A 440 -7.30 17.21 7.63
N ASP A 441 -8.47 16.71 8.03
CA ASP A 441 -8.66 16.06 9.32
C ASP A 441 -8.24 14.57 9.31
N ASN A 442 -7.75 14.05 8.18
CA ASN A 442 -7.41 12.64 7.96
C ASN A 442 -8.59 11.68 8.30
N ARG A 443 -9.81 12.12 7.95
CA ARG A 443 -11.10 11.45 8.22
C ARG A 443 -11.87 11.16 6.94
N PHE A 444 -11.30 11.38 5.76
CA PHE A 444 -11.99 11.07 4.52
C PHE A 444 -12.24 9.57 4.40
N SER A 445 -13.51 9.20 4.33
CA SER A 445 -13.98 7.87 3.95
C SER A 445 -15.32 8.02 3.24
N ALA A 446 -15.73 7.02 2.46
CA ALA A 446 -17.02 7.04 1.79
C ALA A 446 -18.17 7.19 2.80
N ARG A 447 -18.11 6.45 3.90
CA ARG A 447 -19.08 6.52 4.99
C ARG A 447 -19.17 7.92 5.59
N ASN A 448 -18.03 8.53 5.91
CA ASN A 448 -18.02 9.88 6.49
C ASN A 448 -18.58 10.90 5.49
N LEU A 449 -18.26 10.77 4.20
CA LEU A 449 -18.81 11.64 3.16
C LEU A 449 -20.34 11.51 3.03
N TYR A 450 -20.88 10.29 3.07
CA TYR A 450 -22.32 10.04 3.00
C TYR A 450 -23.05 10.63 4.22
N ASN A 451 -22.51 10.41 5.42
CA ASN A 451 -23.09 10.95 6.66
C ASN A 451 -23.08 12.49 6.65
N GLU A 452 -22.00 13.12 6.17
CA GLU A 452 -21.97 14.57 6.04
C GLU A 452 -22.96 15.10 4.98
N ALA A 453 -23.21 14.33 3.91
CA ALA A 453 -24.25 14.67 2.93
C ALA A 453 -25.65 14.65 3.55
N LEU A 454 -25.99 13.59 4.31
CA LEU A 454 -27.28 13.47 5.02
C LEU A 454 -27.46 14.59 6.05
N LYS A 455 -26.42 14.86 6.87
CA LYS A 455 -26.42 16.00 7.79
C LYS A 455 -26.58 17.33 7.07
N ALA A 456 -25.97 17.51 5.91
CA ALA A 456 -26.11 18.74 5.13
C ALA A 456 -27.54 18.93 4.63
N ILE A 457 -28.24 17.86 4.26
CA ILE A 457 -29.67 17.88 3.91
C ILE A 457 -30.50 18.27 5.14
N HIS A 458 -30.35 17.55 6.27
CA HIS A 458 -31.13 17.82 7.49
C HIS A 458 -30.95 19.24 8.03
N ASN A 459 -29.74 19.80 7.89
CA ASN A 459 -29.43 21.15 8.36
C ASN A 459 -29.73 22.24 7.31
N ASN A 460 -30.43 21.92 6.22
CA ASN A 460 -30.76 22.84 5.12
C ASN A 460 -29.52 23.55 4.53
N LYS A 461 -28.37 22.86 4.51
CA LYS A 461 -27.11 23.37 3.90
C LYS A 461 -27.06 23.11 2.39
N LEU A 462 -27.80 22.10 1.92
CA LEU A 462 -27.98 21.82 0.49
C LEU A 462 -29.24 22.52 -0.03
N ILE A 463 -29.22 22.88 -1.31
CA ILE A 463 -30.41 23.39 -2.00
C ILE A 463 -31.19 22.18 -2.52
N ILE A 464 -32.50 22.18 -2.31
CA ILE A 464 -33.46 21.19 -2.81
C ILE A 464 -34.65 21.98 -3.34
N LEU A 465 -35.01 21.80 -4.61
CA LEU A 465 -36.12 22.57 -5.21
C LEU A 465 -37.45 21.84 -5.12
N ARG A 466 -37.42 20.50 -5.06
CA ARG A 466 -38.61 19.64 -4.99
C ARG A 466 -38.50 18.66 -3.81
N PRO A 467 -38.64 19.15 -2.57
CA PRO A 467 -38.54 18.29 -1.40
C PRO A 467 -39.68 17.26 -1.38
N ASN A 468 -39.33 15.99 -1.22
CA ASN A 468 -40.27 14.88 -1.10
C ASN A 468 -40.50 14.44 0.36
N GLY A 469 -39.73 14.99 1.31
CA GLY A 469 -39.96 14.88 2.75
C GLY A 469 -39.46 13.59 3.42
N SER A 470 -38.79 12.68 2.70
CA SER A 470 -38.24 11.45 3.30
C SER A 470 -36.72 11.42 3.23
N VAL A 471 -36.06 12.00 4.24
CA VAL A 471 -34.63 11.79 4.50
C VAL A 471 -34.51 10.70 5.56
N PRO A 472 -33.84 9.57 5.27
CA PRO A 472 -33.63 8.51 6.26
C PRO A 472 -32.86 9.03 7.48
N ASP A 473 -33.19 8.51 8.67
CA ASP A 473 -32.44 8.81 9.90
C ASP A 473 -31.00 8.25 9.82
N ASP A 474 -30.04 8.97 10.40
CA ASP A 474 -28.58 8.73 10.31
C ASP A 474 -28.17 7.33 10.83
N SER A 475 -29.07 6.64 11.56
CA SER A 475 -28.85 5.30 12.12
C SER A 475 -29.04 4.12 11.14
N SER A 476 -29.56 4.33 9.92
CA SER A 476 -29.87 3.22 9.01
C SER A 476 -28.69 2.75 8.13
N TYR A 477 -27.53 3.40 8.22
CA TYR A 477 -26.34 3.06 7.43
C TYR A 477 -25.24 2.49 8.33
N HIS A 478 -25.25 1.16 8.50
CA HIS A 478 -24.23 0.38 9.20
C HIS A 478 -23.64 -0.68 8.28
#